data_AF-A0A941N9M3-F1
#
_entry.id   AF-A0A941N9M3-F1
#
_cell.length_a   1.000
_cell.length_b   1.000
_cell.length_c   1.000
_cell.angle_alpha   90.00
_cell.angle_beta   90.00
_cell.angle_gamma   90.00
#
_symmetry.space_group_name_H-M   'P 1'
#
loop_
_entity.id
_entity.type
_entity.pdbx_description
1 polymer ?
#
loop_
_entity_poly.entity_id
_entity_poly.type
_entity_poly.pdbx_seq_one_letter_code
_entity_poly.pdbx_strand_id
1 'polypeptide(L)'
;CFRVLNGPESMDDYTCEAPPIFGTLIAFKRSDNSWHGHPPFAGERRVVQMAYVRSQADVDRKARRGRLSLFLKKLNVFHAGA
;
A
#
# COMPACT_ATOMS: atom_id res chain seq x y z
N CYS A 1 3.25 -0.54 -12.34
CA CYS A 1 4.22 0.48 -11.94
C CYS A 1 3.84 1.07 -10.60
N PHE A 2 4.80 1.62 -9.87
CA PHE A 2 4.61 2.33 -8.60
C PHE A 2 5.00 3.79 -8.80
N ARG A 3 4.14 4.74 -8.43
CA ARG A 3 4.40 6.18 -8.58
C ARG A 3 4.61 6.84 -7.22
N VAL A 4 5.57 7.76 -7.17
CA VAL A 4 5.72 8.73 -6.07
C VAL A 4 5.05 10.02 -6.52
N LEU A 5 4.02 10.44 -5.78
CA LEU A 5 3.13 11.53 -6.18
C LEU A 5 3.57 12.85 -5.56
N ASN A 6 3.30 13.96 -6.25
CA ASN A 6 3.54 15.31 -5.71
C ASN A 6 2.45 15.71 -4.70
N GLY A 7 1.27 15.09 -4.79
CA GLY A 7 0.13 15.34 -3.92
C GLY A 7 -0.86 14.18 -3.88
N PRO A 8 -1.96 14.33 -3.12
CA PRO A 8 -2.97 13.29 -2.96
C PRO A 8 -4.01 13.25 -4.10
N GLU A 9 -4.10 14.30 -4.91
CA GLU A 9 -5.26 14.55 -5.79
C GLU A 9 -5.23 13.75 -7.09
N SER A 10 -4.05 13.42 -7.62
CA SER A 10 -3.93 12.80 -8.94
C SER A 10 -2.80 11.78 -9.02
N MET A 11 -3.08 10.65 -9.67
CA MET A 11 -2.08 9.63 -10.00
C MET A 11 -1.17 10.04 -11.16
N ASP A 12 -1.59 11.02 -11.96
CA ASP A 12 -0.83 11.52 -13.11
C ASP A 12 0.08 12.71 -12.73
N ASP A 13 -0.08 13.26 -11.52
CA ASP A 13 0.83 14.23 -10.93
C ASP A 13 1.90 13.53 -10.07
N TYR A 14 2.96 13.05 -10.71
CA TYR A 14 4.01 12.26 -10.08
C TYR A 14 5.42 12.78 -10.38
N THR A 15 6.33 12.58 -9.43
CA THR A 15 7.76 12.92 -9.59
C THR A 15 8.56 11.77 -10.17
N CYS A 16 8.22 10.52 -9.82
CA CYS A 16 8.88 9.35 -10.37
C CYS A 16 7.94 8.15 -10.48
N GLU A 17 8.25 7.26 -11.42
CA GLU A 17 7.58 5.99 -11.61
C GLU A 17 8.61 4.84 -11.64
N ALA A 18 8.40 3.83 -10.80
CA ALA A 18 9.16 2.60 -10.80
C ALA A 18 8.43 1.51 -11.61
N PRO A 19 9.09 0.91 -12.62
CA PRO A 19 8.49 -0.13 -13.44
C PRO A 19 8.26 -1.43 -12.63
N PRO A 20 7.18 -2.19 -12.89
CA PRO A 20 6.88 -3.42 -12.17
C PRO A 20 7.65 -4.62 -12.77
N ILE A 21 8.97 -4.48 -12.93
CA ILE A 21 9.84 -5.53 -13.51
C ILE A 21 10.71 -6.17 -12.43
N PHE A 22 11.12 -7.41 -12.66
CA PHE A 22 11.96 -8.16 -11.72
C PHE A 22 13.24 -7.38 -11.38
N GLY A 23 13.61 -7.38 -10.10
CA GLY A 23 14.77 -6.64 -9.60
C GLY A 23 14.52 -5.15 -9.31
N THR A 24 13.33 -4.60 -9.62
CA THR A 24 13.02 -3.21 -9.25
C THR A 24 12.70 -3.10 -7.76
N LEU A 25 13.48 -2.29 -7.06
CA LEU A 25 13.29 -1.96 -5.64
C LEU A 25 12.99 -0.47 -5.50
N ILE A 26 11.98 -0.14 -4.70
CA ILE A 26 11.73 1.22 -4.22
C ILE A 26 11.72 1.25 -2.69
N ALA A 27 12.40 2.23 -2.13
CA ALA A 27 12.40 2.50 -0.70
C ALA A 27 12.24 4.00 -0.48
N PHE A 28 11.36 4.37 0.43
CA PHE A 28 11.13 5.77 0.80
C PHE A 28 10.82 5.85 2.29
N LYS A 29 11.14 7.00 2.89
CA LYS A 29 10.76 7.29 4.27
C LYS A 29 9.26 7.55 4.33
N ARG A 30 8.53 6.80 5.16
CA ARG A 30 7.13 7.12 5.44
C ARG A 30 7.05 8.45 6.18
N SER A 31 6.26 9.37 5.65
CA SER A 31 5.91 10.67 6.26
C SER A 31 4.43 10.95 6.02
N ASP A 32 3.94 12.12 6.44
CA ASP A 32 2.55 12.52 6.19
C ASP A 32 2.33 13.09 4.79
N ASN A 33 3.42 13.31 4.04
CA ASN A 33 3.42 13.73 2.64
C ASN A 33 4.05 12.70 1.69
N SER A 34 4.27 11.46 2.15
CA SER A 34 4.79 10.38 1.30
C SER A 34 3.67 9.78 0.44
N TRP A 35 3.10 10.57 -0.47
CA TRP A 35 2.04 10.14 -1.38
C TRP A 35 2.59 9.20 -2.45
N HIS A 36 1.93 8.06 -2.63
CA HIS A 36 2.37 7.04 -3.58
C HIS A 36 1.22 6.10 -3.93
N GLY A 37 1.34 5.41 -5.07
CA GLY A 37 0.31 4.47 -5.47
C GLY A 37 0.63 3.68 -6.74
N HIS A 38 -0.37 2.93 -7.18
CA HIS A 38 -0.33 2.12 -8.38
C HIS A 38 -1.49 2.54 -9.28
N PRO A 39 -1.26 2.90 -10.55
CA PRO A 39 -2.37 3.05 -11.49
C PRO A 39 -3.05 1.69 -11.72
N PRO A 40 -4.34 1.70 -12.13
CA PRO A 40 -5.05 0.49 -12.51
C PRO A 40 -4.27 -0.35 -13.53
N PHE A 41 -4.41 -1.66 -13.44
CA PHE A 41 -3.68 -2.58 -14.30
C PHE A 41 -4.51 -3.83 -14.56
N ALA A 42 -4.57 -4.22 -15.83
CA ALA A 42 -5.19 -5.46 -16.25
C ALA A 42 -4.15 -6.59 -16.21
N GLY A 43 -4.41 -7.63 -15.40
CA GLY A 43 -3.55 -8.80 -15.28
C GLY A 43 -2.92 -8.97 -13.89
N GLU A 44 -2.08 -10.00 -13.76
CA GLU A 44 -1.45 -10.35 -12.48
C GLU A 44 -0.23 -9.46 -12.19
N ARG A 45 -0.18 -8.92 -10.97
CA ARG A 45 0.96 -8.14 -10.46
C ARG A 45 1.38 -8.68 -9.10
N ARG A 46 2.63 -9.12 -8.99
CA ARG A 46 3.22 -9.61 -7.74
C ARG A 46 4.19 -8.57 -7.17
N VAL A 47 4.02 -8.23 -5.89
CA VAL A 47 4.88 -7.28 -5.18
C VAL A 47 5.08 -7.78 -3.75
N VAL A 48 6.30 -7.64 -3.23
CA VAL A 48 6.58 -7.78 -1.81
C VAL A 48 6.74 -6.39 -1.22
N GLN A 49 5.89 -6.03 -0.26
CA GLN A 49 5.97 -4.76 0.45
C GLN A 49 6.41 -4.98 1.88
N MET A 50 7.39 -4.20 2.33
CA MET A 50 7.89 -4.23 3.70
C MET A 50 7.84 -2.82 4.28
N ALA A 51 7.51 -2.72 5.56
CA ALA A 51 7.56 -1.47 6.30
C ALA A 51 8.52 -1.63 7.47
N TYR A 52 9.54 -0.77 7.52
CA TYR A 52 10.41 -0.67 8.68
C TYR A 52 9.72 0.18 9.75
N VAL A 53 9.57 -0.36 10.95
CA VAL A 53 8.84 0.28 12.06
C VAL A 53 9.81 0.46 13.23
N ARG A 54 9.76 1.62 13.88
CA ARG A 54 10.77 2.03 14.88
C ARG A 54 10.55 1.48 16.29
N SER A 55 9.35 0.99 16.61
CA SER A 55 9.01 0.52 17.95
C SER A 55 8.06 -0.68 17.93
N GLN A 56 8.18 -1.54 18.94
CA GLN A 56 7.26 -2.68 19.11
C GLN A 56 5.81 -2.21 19.32
N ALA A 57 5.61 -1.09 20.05
CA ALA A 57 4.28 -0.52 20.26
C ALA A 57 3.59 -0.11 18.94
N ASP A 58 4.34 0.41 17.98
CA ASP A 58 3.82 0.73 16.63
C ASP A 58 3.45 -0.53 15.85
N VAL A 59 4.25 -1.59 15.98
CA VAL A 59 3.97 -2.91 15.40
C VAL A 59 2.67 -3.47 15.98
N ASP A 60 2.53 -3.47 17.31
CA ASP A 60 1.35 -3.99 18.00
C ASP A 60 0.09 -3.17 17.65
N ARG A 61 0.21 -1.85 17.55
CA ARG A 61 -0.89 -0.99 17.10
C ARG A 61 -1.34 -1.36 15.68
N LYS A 62 -0.40 -1.57 14.75
CA LYS A 62 -0.72 -1.96 13.37
C LYS A 62 -1.33 -3.35 13.30
N ALA A 63 -0.79 -4.32 14.05
CA ALA A 63 -1.32 -5.68 14.12
C ALA A 63 -2.74 -5.71 14.68
N ARG A 64 -3.03 -4.98 15.77
CA ARG A 64 -4.38 -4.87 16.33
C ARG A 64 -5.37 -4.27 15.34
N ARG A 65 -5.02 -3.18 14.66
CA ARG A 65 -5.86 -2.57 13.61
C ARG A 65 -6.13 -3.54 12.46
N GLY A 66 -5.11 -4.27 12.01
CA GLY A 66 -5.25 -5.31 10.99
C GLY A 66 -6.21 -6.42 11.41
N ARG A 67 -6.07 -6.94 12.63
CA ARG A 67 -6.95 -7.97 13.20
C ARG A 67 -8.40 -7.51 13.29
N LEU A 68 -8.64 -6.27 13.75
CA LEU A 68 -9.98 -5.70 13.80
C LEU A 68 -10.59 -5.54 12.41
N SER A 69 -9.83 -5.03 11.44
CA SER A 69 -10.29 -4.90 10.05
C SER A 69 -10.67 -6.26 9.45
N LEU A 70 -9.84 -7.29 9.66
CA LEU A 70 -10.13 -8.65 9.20
C LEU A 70 -11.37 -9.23 9.89
N PHE A 71 -11.52 -9.00 11.19
CA PHE A 71 -12.70 -9.43 11.94
C PHE A 71 -13.98 -8.78 11.41
N LEU A 72 -13.97 -7.46 11.19
CA LEU A 72 -15.12 -6.74 10.61
C LEU A 72 -15.44 -7.21 9.17
N LYS A 73 -14.41 -7.48 8.35
CA LYS A 73 -14.60 -8.06 7.02
C LYS A 73 -15.29 -9.43 7.06
N LYS A 74 -14.97 -10.25 8.07
CA LYS A 74 -15.63 -11.57 8.26
C LYS A 74 -17.08 -11.45 8.71
N LEU A 75 -17.43 -10.39 9.44
CA LEU A 75 -18.81 -10.12 9.85
C LEU A 75 -19.66 -9.53 8.73
N ASN A 76 -19.04 -8.90 7.74
CA ASN A 76 -19.75 -8.38 6.57
C ASN A 76 -19.99 -9.50 5.55
N VAL A 77 -21.01 -10.33 5.82
CA VAL A 77 -21.42 -11.47 4.97
C VAL A 77 -21.94 -11.04 3.58
N PHE A 78 -22.12 -9.73 3.34
CA PHE A 78 -22.62 -9.17 2.08
C PHE A 78 -21.56 -8.96 0.97
N HIS A 79 -20.44 -9.69 1.00
CA HIS A 79 -19.48 -9.70 -0.12
C HIS A 79 -19.00 -11.11 -0.53
N ALA A 80 -19.64 -12.16 -0.01
CA ALA A 80 -19.49 -13.51 -0.56
C ALA A 80 -20.50 -13.70 -1.70
N GLY A 81 -20.29 -13.03 -2.84
CA GLY A 81 -21.12 -13.20 -4.03
C GLY A 81 -21.26 -11.92 -4.86
N ALA A 82 -20.24 -11.63 -5.68
CA ALA A 82 -20.32 -10.90 -6.95
C ALA A 82 -19.06 -11.20 -7.75
#